data_AF-A0A6N7AKM4-F1
#
_entry.id   AF-A0A6N7AKM4-F1
#
_cell.length_a   1.000
_cell.length_b   1.000
_cell.length_c   1.000
_cell.angle_alpha   90.00
_cell.angle_beta   90.00
_cell.angle_gamma   90.00
#
_symmetry.space_group_name_H-M   'P 1'
#
loop_
_entity.id
_entity.type
_entity.pdbx_description
1 polymer ?
#
loop_
_entity_poly.entity_id
_entity_poly.type
_entity_poly.pdbx_seq_one_letter_code
_entity_poly.pdbx_strand_id
1 'polypeptide(L)' 'MRDNNVDQALKALKKKMQREGIFREMKLRRSYEKPSERKAREQAEAVRRARKLERKRLEREGF' A
#
# COMPACT_ATOMS: atom_id res chain seq x y z
N MET A 1 -35.32 7.66 7.20
CA MET A 1 -34.43 8.23 8.25
C MET A 1 -32.99 7.94 7.83
N ARG A 2 -32.16 8.98 7.68
CA ARG A 2 -30.75 8.85 7.24
C ARG A 2 -29.90 8.63 8.49
N ASP A 3 -29.52 7.39 8.75
CA ASP A 3 -28.45 7.14 9.71
C ASP A 3 -27.16 7.72 9.14
N ASN A 4 -26.69 8.82 9.74
CA ASN A 4 -25.39 9.40 9.49
C ASN A 4 -24.33 8.34 9.76
N ASN A 5 -23.95 7.61 8.71
CA ASN A 5 -23.10 6.42 8.76
C ASN A 5 -21.62 6.82 8.92
N VAL A 6 -21.32 7.60 9.95
CA VAL A 6 -19.98 8.12 10.28
C VAL A 6 -18.98 6.97 10.42
N ASP A 7 -19.40 5.85 11.03
CA ASP A 7 -18.56 4.66 11.16
C ASP A 7 -18.20 4.05 9.80
N GLN A 8 -19.16 4.01 8.86
CA GLN A 8 -18.90 3.53 7.51
C GLN A 8 -17.95 4.45 6.74
N ALA A 9 -18.09 5.77 6.91
CA ALA A 9 -17.17 6.75 6.34
C ALA A 9 -15.75 6.61 6.90
N LEU A 10 -15.61 6.42 8.22
CA LEU A 10 -14.31 6.17 8.88
C LEU A 10 -13.68 4.86 8.40
N LYS A 11 -14.48 3.81 8.23
CA LYS A 11 -14.02 2.51 7.72
C LYS A 11 -13.57 2.61 6.25
N ALA A 12 -14.29 3.36 5.43
CA ALA A 12 -13.93 3.63 4.04
C ALA A 12 -12.62 4.42 3.95
N LEU A 13 -12.47 5.47 4.77
CA LEU A 13 -11.26 6.29 4.86
C LEU A 13 -10.06 5.44 5.29
N LYS A 14 -10.18 4.64 6.36
CA LYS A 14 -9.11 3.73 6.82
C LYS A 14 -8.69 2.77 5.71
N LYS A 15 -9.64 2.17 4.99
CA LYS A 15 -9.35 1.29 3.85
C LYS A 15 -8.65 2.04 2.71
N LYS A 16 -9.03 3.28 2.44
CA LYS A 16 -8.38 4.13 1.42
C LYS A 16 -6.94 4.46 1.79
N MET A 17 -6.70 4.92 3.03
CA MET A 17 -5.36 5.21 3.55
C MET A 17 -4.44 3.96 3.58
N GLN A 18 -5.00 2.79 3.88
CA GLN A 18 -4.26 1.52 3.80
C GLN A 18 -3.87 1.15 2.37
N ARG A 19 -4.74 1.39 1.39
CA ARG A 19 -4.43 1.15 -0.04
C ARG A 19 -3.37 2.12 -0.57
N GLU A 20 -3.46 3.38 -0.17
CA GLU A 20 -2.50 4.43 -0.53
C GLU A 20 -1.15 4.25 0.19
N GLY A 21 -1.09 3.38 1.22
CA GLY A 21 0.17 3.03 1.89
C GLY A 21 0.66 4.09 2.87
N ILE A 22 -0.16 5.08 3.22
CA ILE A 22 0.19 6.23 4.07
C ILE A 22 0.74 5.77 5.42
N PHE A 23 0.15 4.74 6.04
CA PHE A 23 0.64 4.18 7.31
C PHE A 23 2.03 3.55 7.21
N ARG A 24 2.36 2.97 6.05
CA ARG A 24 3.68 2.38 5.80
C ARG A 24 4.71 3.48 5.62
N GLU A 25 4.36 4.53 4.89
CA GLU A 25 5.21 5.69 4.69
C GLU A 25 5.48 6.45 6.00
N MET A 26 4.44 6.63 6.82
CA MET A 26 4.59 7.21 8.16
C MET A 26 5.54 6.39 9.04
N LYS A 27 5.55 5.05 8.93
CA LYS A 27 6.49 4.20 9.69
C LYS A 27 7.92 4.32 9.17
N LEU A 28 8.09 4.40 7.86
CA LEU A 28 9.40 4.54 7.21
C LEU A 28 10.06 5.90 7.48
N ARG A 29 9.27 6.96 7.62
CA ARG A 29 9.76 8.32 7.87
C ARG A 29 10.05 8.65 9.34
N ARG A 30 9.90 7.70 10.27
CA ARG A 30 10.15 7.94 11.72
C ARG A 30 11.61 8.20 12.06
N SER A 31 12.51 7.68 11.25
CA SER A 31 13.96 7.79 11.43
C SER A 31 14.61 8.13 10.10
N TYR A 32 15.78 8.77 10.15
CA TYR A 32 16.58 9.00 8.96
C TYR A 32 17.03 7.66 8.36
N GLU A 33 16.76 7.46 7.08
CA GLU A 33 17.23 6.31 6.29
C GLU A 33 18.35 6.80 5.38
N LYS A 34 19.48 6.08 5.35
CA LYS A 34 20.60 6.46 4.47
C LYS A 34 20.16 6.36 3.01
N PRO A 35 20.69 7.22 2.12
CA PRO A 35 20.30 7.22 0.71
C PRO A 35 20.60 5.89 -0.01
N SER A 36 21.64 5.16 0.41
CA SER A 36 21.95 3.83 -0.09
C SER A 36 20.90 2.78 0.29
N GLU A 37 20.47 2.78 1.55
CA GLU A 37 19.44 1.88 2.08
C GLU A 37 18.09 2.16 1.42
N ARG A 38 17.76 3.45 1.24
CA ARG A 38 16.56 3.87 0.52
C ARG A 38 16.53 3.33 -0.92
N LYS A 39 17.65 3.45 -1.66
CA LYS A 39 17.77 2.91 -3.04
C LYS A 39 17.57 1.40 -3.08
N ALA A 40 18.19 0.65 -2.16
CA ALA A 40 18.03 -0.80 -2.09
C ALA A 40 16.58 -1.21 -1.80
N ARG A 41 15.92 -0.49 -0.88
CA ARG A 41 14.52 -0.71 -0.54
C ARG A 41 13.58 -0.42 -1.71
N GLU A 42 13.77 0.71 -2.40
CA GLU A 42 12.99 1.09 -3.58
C GLU A 42 13.07 0.04 -4.69
N GLN A 43 14.28 -0.47 -4.97
CA GLN A 43 14.50 -1.53 -5.94
C GLN A 43 13.77 -2.82 -5.53
N ALA A 44 13.93 -3.26 -4.28
CA ALA A 44 13.24 -4.43 -3.76
C ALA A 44 11.70 -4.29 -3.78
N GLU A 45 11.19 -3.09 -3.51
CA GLU A 45 9.75 -2.78 -3.59
C GLU A 45 9.23 -2.77 -5.03
N ALA A 46 10.01 -2.29 -6.00
CA ALA A 46 9.67 -2.35 -7.42
C ALA A 46 9.57 -3.80 -7.91
N VAL A 47 10.56 -4.64 -7.60
CA VAL A 47 10.55 -6.08 -7.94
C VAL A 47 9.35 -6.78 -7.30
N ARG A 48 9.06 -6.51 -6.03
CA ARG A 48 7.89 -7.09 -5.34
C ARG A 48 6.57 -6.64 -5.98
N ARG A 49 6.46 -5.38 -6.41
CA ARG A 49 5.28 -4.87 -7.12
C ARG A 49 5.09 -5.55 -8.47
N ALA A 50 6.16 -5.69 -9.26
CA ALA A 50 6.12 -6.39 -10.54
C ALA A 50 5.63 -7.84 -10.39
N ARG A 51 6.23 -8.61 -9.48
CA ARG A 51 5.81 -10.00 -9.19
C ARG A 51 4.35 -10.11 -8.75
N LYS A 52 3.87 -9.13 -7.96
CA LYS A 52 2.46 -9.10 -7.53
C LYS A 52 1.51 -8.80 -8.69
N LEU A 53 1.91 -7.95 -9.63
CA LEU A 53 1.12 -7.65 -10.83
C LEU A 53 1.06 -8.87 -11.76
N GLU A 54 2.19 -9.54 -11.98
CA GLU A 54 2.26 -10.78 -12.75
C GLU A 54 1.38 -11.87 -12.15
N ARG A 55 1.44 -12.08 -10.83
CA ARG A 55 0.57 -13.04 -10.15
C ARG A 55 -0.90 -12.71 -10.35
N LYS A 56 -1.29 -11.44 -10.19
CA LYS A 56 -2.68 -11.01 -10.42
C LYS A 56 -3.11 -11.15 -11.88
N ARG A 57 -2.17 -11.03 -12.82
CA ARG A 57 -2.42 -11.24 -14.25
C ARG A 57 -2.68 -12.72 -14.53
N LEU A 58 -1.84 -13.61 -14.01
CA LEU A 58 -2.02 -15.06 -14.09
C LEU A 58 -3.35 -15.52 -13.46
N GLU A 59 -3.70 -14.99 -12.28
CA GLU A 59 -4.99 -15.25 -11.62
C GLU A 59 -6.20 -14.76 -12.45
N ARG A 60 -6.02 -13.75 -13.31
CA ARG A 60 -7.09 -13.16 -14.15
C ARG A 60 -7.24 -13.82 -15.52
N GLU A 61 -6.11 -14.07 -16.16
CA GLU A 61 -6.03 -14.61 -17.51
C GLU A 61 -6.22 -16.13 -17.51
N GLY A 62 -6.13 -16.76 -16.33
CA GLY A 62 -6.36 -18.19 -16.16
C GLY A 62 -5.20 -18.99 -16.74
N PHE A 63 -4.59 -19.80 -15.89
CA PHE A 63 -4.17 -21.12 -16.33
C PHE A 63 -5.11 -22.12 -15.67
#